data_AF-A0A7W5XUR0-F1
#
_entry.id   AF-A0A7W5XUR0-F1
#
_cell.length_a   1.000
_cell.length_b   1.000
_cell.length_c   1.000
_cell.angle_alpha   90.00
_cell.angle_beta   90.00
_cell.angle_gamma   90.00
#
_symmetry.space_group_name_H-M   'P 1'
#
loop_
_entity.id
_entity.type
_entity.pdbx_description
1 polymer ?
#
loop_
_entity_poly.entity_id
_entity_poly.type
_entity_poly.pdbx_seq_one_letter_code
_entity_poly.pdbx_strand_id
1 'polypeptide(L)'
;MPRKKNQDVTSWYQAPEPDICPLCGRFVPPEQRDEHHLVPKSRGGRETQVLHRICHRQIHAQFSEAELKQSYATVEALLAHPAIQTFVAWVKKKPPGFYDSTRRSNRRRE
;
A
#
# COMPACT_ATOMS: atom_id res chain seq x y z
N MET A 1 -14.38 30.04 -49.08
CA MET A 1 -15.18 29.28 -48.08
C MET A 1 -14.30 28.98 -46.88
N PRO A 2 -14.50 29.61 -45.71
CA PRO A 2 -13.64 29.39 -44.55
C PRO A 2 -13.96 28.04 -43.89
N ARG A 3 -12.98 27.14 -43.87
CA ARG A 3 -13.05 25.83 -43.20
C ARG A 3 -13.20 26.04 -41.69
N LYS A 4 -14.35 25.67 -41.12
CA LYS A 4 -14.57 25.64 -39.66
C LYS A 4 -13.51 24.72 -39.05
N LYS A 5 -12.68 25.27 -38.16
CA LYS A 5 -11.62 24.55 -37.45
C LYS A 5 -12.27 23.46 -36.58
N ASN A 6 -11.76 22.25 -36.75
CA ASN A 6 -12.17 21.03 -36.09
C ASN A 6 -12.06 21.21 -34.57
N GLN A 7 -13.16 21.03 -33.85
CA GLN A 7 -13.19 21.17 -32.40
C GLN A 7 -12.61 19.89 -31.77
N ASP A 8 -11.58 20.07 -30.94
CA ASP A 8 -11.01 19.06 -30.07
C ASP A 8 -12.11 18.28 -29.33
N VAL A 9 -12.23 16.99 -29.65
CA VAL A 9 -13.15 16.08 -28.96
C VAL A 9 -12.48 15.64 -27.67
N THR A 10 -12.75 16.34 -26.57
CA THR A 10 -12.34 15.90 -25.23
C THR A 10 -12.97 14.54 -24.95
N SER A 11 -12.14 13.51 -24.82
CA SER A 11 -12.56 12.14 -24.50
C SER A 11 -13.31 12.10 -23.16
N TRP A 12 -14.49 11.47 -23.15
CA TRP A 12 -15.33 11.29 -21.96
C TRP A 12 -14.81 10.23 -20.97
N TYR A 13 -13.68 9.59 -21.28
CA TYR A 13 -13.09 8.55 -20.45
C TYR A 13 -11.77 9.01 -19.83
N GLN A 14 -11.80 9.30 -18.53
CA GLN A 14 -10.61 9.50 -17.70
C GLN A 14 -10.23 8.14 -17.10
N ALA A 15 -9.06 7.60 -17.46
CA ALA A 15 -8.56 6.41 -16.77
C ALA A 15 -8.28 6.76 -15.29
N PRO A 16 -8.63 5.87 -14.33
CA PRO A 16 -8.36 6.12 -12.92
C PRO A 16 -6.85 6.25 -12.69
N GLU A 17 -6.46 7.16 -11.80
CA GLU A 17 -5.06 7.34 -11.47
C GLU A 17 -4.49 6.05 -10.83
N PRO A 18 -3.23 5.70 -11.15
CA PRO A 18 -2.62 4.49 -10.64
C PRO A 18 -2.37 4.57 -9.13
N ASP A 19 -2.93 3.62 -8.37
CA ASP A 19 -2.65 3.48 -6.94
C ASP A 19 -1.16 3.14 -6.71
N ILE A 20 -0.45 3.93 -5.92
CA ILE A 20 0.94 3.68 -5.53
C ILE A 20 0.98 3.27 -4.06
N CYS A 21 1.61 2.13 -3.77
CA CYS A 21 1.75 1.61 -2.41
C CYS A 21 2.74 2.48 -1.63
N PRO A 22 2.33 3.23 -0.58
CA PRO A 22 3.23 4.11 0.16
C PRO A 22 4.33 3.34 0.92
N LEU A 23 4.16 2.04 1.18
CA LEU A 23 5.18 1.22 1.84
C LEU A 23 6.33 0.84 0.89
N CYS A 24 6.03 0.39 -0.33
CA CYS A 24 7.05 -0.12 -1.25
C CYS A 24 7.30 0.76 -2.48
N GLY A 25 6.48 1.79 -2.71
CA GLY A 25 6.60 2.73 -3.84
C GLY A 25 6.26 2.13 -5.21
N ARG A 26 5.71 0.92 -5.28
CA ARG A 26 5.32 0.27 -6.55
C ARG A 26 3.84 0.54 -6.85
N PHE A 27 3.49 0.54 -8.14
CA PHE A 27 2.10 0.48 -8.59
C PHE A 27 1.37 -0.72 -7.96
N VAL A 28 0.13 -0.51 -7.54
CA VAL A 28 -0.76 -1.53 -6.98
C VAL A 28 -1.76 -1.94 -8.06
N PRO A 29 -1.58 -3.13 -8.66
CA PRO A 29 -2.59 -3.67 -9.55
C PRO A 29 -3.92 -3.84 -8.82
N PRO A 30 -5.07 -3.65 -9.49
CA PRO A 30 -6.39 -3.81 -8.87
C PRO A 30 -6.56 -5.15 -8.15
N GLU A 31 -5.98 -6.24 -8.66
CA GLU A 31 -6.05 -7.57 -8.07
C GLU A 31 -5.21 -7.76 -6.79
N GLN A 32 -4.27 -6.84 -6.53
CA GLN A 32 -3.43 -6.83 -5.32
C GLN A 32 -3.77 -5.68 -4.37
N ARG A 33 -4.86 -4.95 -4.62
CA ARG A 33 -5.30 -3.80 -3.82
C ARG A 33 -5.96 -4.25 -2.52
N ASP A 34 -5.32 -3.91 -1.39
CA ASP A 34 -5.89 -4.05 -0.04
C ASP A 34 -5.83 -2.69 0.68
N GLU A 35 -6.90 -2.35 1.40
CA GLU A 35 -6.93 -1.16 2.27
C GLU A 35 -6.38 -1.48 3.66
N HIS A 36 -5.41 -0.71 4.11
CA HIS A 36 -4.83 -0.84 5.44
C HIS A 36 -5.11 0.39 6.29
N HIS A 37 -5.61 0.19 7.50
CA HIS A 37 -5.78 1.24 8.48
C HIS A 37 -4.48 1.37 9.29
N LEU A 38 -3.76 2.49 9.14
CA LEU A 38 -2.51 2.73 9.88
C LEU A 38 -2.75 2.78 11.38
N VAL A 39 -3.89 3.35 11.79
CA VAL A 39 -4.44 3.21 13.13
C VAL A 39 -5.59 2.21 13.05
N PRO A 40 -5.60 1.11 13.81
CA PRO A 40 -6.69 0.14 13.77
C PRO A 40 -8.06 0.78 13.98
N LYS A 41 -9.08 0.34 13.23
CA LYS A 41 -10.46 0.84 13.33
C LYS A 41 -11.02 0.72 14.76
N SER A 42 -10.69 -0.38 15.46
CA SER A 42 -11.01 -0.63 16.87
C SER A 42 -10.46 0.43 17.84
N ARG A 43 -9.50 1.24 17.38
CA ARG A 43 -8.81 2.27 18.15
C ARG A 43 -9.08 3.68 17.64
N GLY A 44 -10.08 3.86 16.77
CA GLY A 44 -10.52 5.16 16.28
C GLY A 44 -9.89 5.61 14.96
N GLY A 45 -9.12 4.75 14.28
CA GLY A 45 -8.54 5.07 12.99
C GLY A 45 -9.59 5.21 11.89
N ARG A 46 -9.46 6.27 11.09
CA ARG A 46 -10.35 6.60 9.96
C ARG A 46 -9.63 6.64 8.61
N GLU A 47 -8.31 6.75 8.63
CA GLU A 47 -7.49 6.87 7.44
C GLU A 47 -7.08 5.49 6.95
N THR A 48 -7.38 5.20 5.69
CA THR A 48 -6.94 4.00 4.99
C THR A 48 -5.92 4.35 3.92
N GLN A 49 -4.91 3.50 3.79
CA GLN A 49 -3.93 3.57 2.70
C GLN A 49 -4.04 2.32 1.84
N VAL A 50 -3.96 2.51 0.53
CA VAL A 50 -3.94 1.40 -0.42
C VAL A 50 -2.55 0.76 -0.43
N LEU A 51 -2.50 -0.54 -0.11
CA LEU A 51 -1.27 -1.34 -0.11
C LEU A 51 -1.44 -2.59 -0.98
N HIS A 52 -0.31 -3.17 -1.40
CA HIS A 52 -0.31 -4.55 -1.89
C HIS A 52 -0.71 -5.51 -0.77
N ARG A 53 -1.42 -6.60 -1.11
CA ARG A 53 -1.75 -7.68 -0.16
C ARG A 53 -0.52 -8.21 0.59
N ILE A 54 0.61 -8.36 -0.10
CA ILE A 54 1.87 -8.80 0.50
C ILE A 54 2.44 -7.77 1.50
N CYS A 55 2.36 -6.48 1.16
CA CYS A 55 2.81 -5.39 2.03
C CYS A 55 1.92 -5.29 3.27
N HIS A 56 0.60 -5.36 3.09
CA HIS A 56 -0.38 -5.39 4.15
C HIS A 56 -0.14 -6.54 5.13
N ARG A 57 0.05 -7.75 4.60
CA ARG A 57 0.35 -8.93 5.42
C ARG A 57 1.69 -8.84 6.13
N GLN A 58 2.70 -8.21 5.53
CA GLN A 58 3.99 -8.01 6.21
C GLN A 58 3.83 -7.12 7.44
N ILE A 59 3.05 -6.05 7.37
CA ILE A 59 2.77 -5.18 8.52
C ILE A 59 2.16 -6.02 9.65
N HIS A 60 1.12 -6.82 9.35
CA HIS A 60 0.53 -7.73 10.33
C HIS A 60 1.41 -8.94 10.67
N ALA A 61 2.43 -9.29 9.90
CA ALA A 61 3.39 -10.30 10.32
C ALA A 61 4.39 -9.76 11.35
N GLN A 62 4.62 -8.43 11.36
CA GLN A 62 5.58 -7.78 12.24
C GLN A 62 4.96 -7.14 13.49
N PHE A 63 3.81 -6.48 13.38
CA PHE A 63 3.27 -5.63 14.44
C PHE A 63 1.85 -5.98 14.85
N SER A 64 1.59 -5.98 16.16
CA SER A 64 0.25 -6.02 16.74
C SER A 64 -0.54 -4.74 16.51
N GLU A 65 -1.87 -4.83 16.64
CA GLU A 65 -2.73 -3.64 16.58
C GLU A 65 -2.37 -2.61 17.66
N ALA A 66 -1.88 -3.05 18.83
CA ALA A 66 -1.40 -2.17 19.88
C ALA A 66 -0.14 -1.41 19.47
N GLU A 67 0.85 -2.12 18.91
CA GLU A 67 2.09 -1.50 18.40
C GLU A 67 1.83 -0.56 17.22
N LEU A 68 0.93 -0.94 16.31
CA LEU A 68 0.50 -0.07 15.20
C LEU A 68 -0.09 1.23 15.74
N LYS A 69 -0.98 1.16 16.73
CA LYS A 69 -1.54 2.37 17.34
C LYS A 69 -0.48 3.24 18.03
N GLN A 70 0.43 2.61 18.79
CA GLN A 70 1.29 3.33 19.72
C GLN A 70 2.57 3.89 19.08
N SER A 71 3.18 3.11 18.18
CA SER A 71 4.54 3.40 17.68
C SER A 71 4.63 3.44 16.16
N TYR A 72 3.66 2.86 15.44
CA TYR A 72 3.71 2.70 13.99
C TYR A 72 2.45 3.19 13.26
N ALA A 73 1.87 4.29 13.75
CA ALA A 73 0.63 4.86 13.23
C ALA A 73 0.81 5.63 11.90
N THR A 74 2.04 5.69 11.37
CA THR A 74 2.37 6.37 10.11
C THR A 74 3.24 5.49 9.22
N VAL A 75 3.25 5.76 7.91
CA VAL A 75 4.08 5.01 6.95
C VAL A 75 5.56 5.21 7.24
N GLU A 76 5.95 6.43 7.62
CA GLU A 76 7.31 6.78 7.99
C GLU A 76 7.79 5.96 9.19
N ALA A 77 6.93 5.81 10.21
CA ALA A 77 7.25 4.99 11.37
C ALA A 77 7.40 3.51 11.00
N LEU A 78 6.53 2.98 10.13
CA LEU A 78 6.67 1.62 9.60
C LEU A 78 8.00 1.44 8.86
N LEU A 79 8.37 2.40 8.01
CA LEU A 79 9.62 2.40 7.25
C LEU A 79 10.87 2.59 8.13
N ALA A 80 10.74 3.16 9.33
CA ALA A 80 11.84 3.26 10.28
C ALA A 80 12.24 1.91 10.89
N HIS A 81 11.36 0.90 10.88
CA HIS A 81 11.65 -0.39 11.48
C HIS A 81 12.54 -1.28 10.58
N PRO A 82 13.69 -1.81 11.08
CA PRO A 82 14.65 -2.55 10.26
C PRO A 82 14.07 -3.75 9.48
N ALA A 83 13.15 -4.51 10.09
CA ALA A 83 12.54 -5.65 9.40
C ALA A 83 11.63 -5.23 8.23
N ILE A 84 11.02 -4.05 8.32
CA ILE A 84 10.22 -3.49 7.22
C ILE A 84 11.15 -2.99 6.12
N GLN A 85 12.25 -2.31 6.46
CA GLN A 85 13.23 -1.87 5.47
C GLN A 85 13.80 -3.04 4.65
N THR A 86 14.21 -4.12 5.31
CA THR A 86 14.71 -5.33 4.64
C THR A 86 13.66 -5.93 3.71
N PHE A 87 12.40 -6.02 4.18
CA PHE A 87 11.29 -6.48 3.36
C PHE A 87 11.05 -5.56 2.15
N VAL A 88 11.01 -4.24 2.36
CA VAL A 88 10.76 -3.26 1.29
C VAL A 88 11.87 -3.30 0.24
N ALA A 89 13.13 -3.39 0.66
CA ALA A 89 14.28 -3.51 -0.24
C ALA A 89 14.21 -4.78 -1.11
N TRP A 90 13.68 -5.87 -0.56
CA TRP A 90 13.47 -7.11 -1.30
C TRP A 90 12.24 -7.04 -2.23
N VAL A 91 11.09 -6.58 -1.74
CA VAL A 91 9.83 -6.58 -2.50
C VAL A 91 9.85 -5.57 -3.66
N LYS A 92 10.61 -4.47 -3.52
CA LYS A 92 10.82 -3.48 -4.58
C LYS A 92 11.40 -4.09 -5.86
N LYS A 93 12.13 -5.20 -5.75
CA LYS A 93 12.75 -5.92 -6.88
C LYS A 93 11.78 -6.90 -7.58
N LYS A 94 10.54 -7.02 -7.11
CA LYS A 94 9.55 -7.97 -7.63
C LYS A 94 8.52 -7.27 -8.52
N PRO A 95 7.88 -7.99 -9.47
CA PRO A 95 6.78 -7.44 -10.27
C PRO A 95 5.63 -6.88 -9.41
N PRO A 96 4.89 -5.85 -9.87
CA PRO A 96 3.77 -5.26 -9.13
C PRO A 96 2.69 -6.26 -8.68
N GLY A 97 2.39 -7.27 -9.51
CA GLY A 97 1.45 -8.35 -9.20
C GLY A 97 2.02 -9.47 -8.33
N PHE A 98 3.27 -9.36 -7.87
CA PHE A 98 3.91 -10.39 -7.07
C PHE A 98 3.23 -10.57 -5.71
N TYR A 99 2.88 -11.82 -5.42
CA TYR A 99 2.27 -12.23 -4.17
C TYR A 99 2.98 -13.48 -3.65
N ASP A 100 3.20 -13.53 -2.34
CA ASP A 100 3.77 -14.68 -1.65
C ASP A 100 3.13 -14.78 -0.25
N SER A 101 3.18 -15.97 0.33
CA SER A 101 2.77 -16.21 1.70
C SER A 101 3.72 -15.51 2.68
N THR A 102 3.16 -14.80 3.66
CA THR A 102 3.96 -14.11 4.68
C THR A 102 4.05 -14.98 5.93
N ARG A 103 5.28 -15.30 6.35
CA ARG A 103 5.50 -16.00 7.63
C ARG A 103 5.39 -14.98 8.78
N ARG A 104 4.53 -15.25 9.75
CA ARG A 104 4.43 -14.44 10.99
C ARG A 104 5.76 -14.45 11.74
N SER A 105 6.19 -13.27 12.21
CA SER A 105 7.38 -13.11 13.06
C SER A 105 7.23 -13.93 14.34
N ASN A 106 8.32 -14.53 14.84
CA ASN A 106 8.30 -15.28 16.10
C ASN A 106 7.86 -14.39 17.28
N ARG A 107 8.15 -13.08 17.23
CA ARG A 107 7.68 -12.07 18.20
C ARG A 107 6.14 -11.96 18.31
N ARG A 108 5.40 -12.50 17.34
CA ARG A 108 3.93 -12.44 17.25
C ARG A 108 3.27 -13.80 17.55
N ARG A 109 4.05 -14.83 17.93
CA ARG A 109 3.56 -16.19 18.20
C ARG A 109 3.33 -16.47 19.68
N GLU A 110 3.86 -15.63 20.56
CA GLU A 110 3.62 -15.61 22.01
C GLU A 110 2.39 -14.76 22.33
#